data_AF-A0A8B8B0W0-F1
#
_entry.id   AF-A0A8B8B0W0-F1
#
_cell.length_a   1.000
_cell.length_b   1.000
_cell.length_c   1.000
_cell.angle_alpha   90.00
_cell.angle_beta   90.00
_cell.angle_gamma   90.00
#
_symmetry.space_group_name_H-M   'P 1'
#
loop_
_entity.id
_entity.type
_entity.pdbx_description
1 polymer ?
#
loop_
_entity_poly.entity_id
_entity_poly.type
_entity_poly.pdbx_seq_one_letter_code
_entity_poly.pdbx_strand_id
1 'polypeptide(L)'
;MRAAVLILLVVLASVYTYTEACSCLRQHPQTKFCDADIVIKAKILRRNSTGPTQFDDVMYTVQVLYDYKNQRNYQYSHEIQHIYTPSNSATCGSYLEIGGEYIIFVYISQGKWGTSLCNGNALTSSLNSQQRDAYELGYYKTGCSCEIKECVSMEEQCPPPAPNTCVIKQNDDFQCFYLHNTCRREPSGCAWHSPACH
;
A
#
# COMPACT_ATOMS: atom_id res chain seq x y z
N MET A 1 18.90 -43.42 26.07
CA MET A 1 19.01 -42.77 24.74
C MET A 1 17.66 -42.59 24.05
N ARG A 2 16.85 -43.64 23.83
CA ARG A 2 15.55 -43.53 23.11
C ARG A 2 14.52 -42.57 23.73
N ALA A 3 14.35 -42.61 25.06
CA ALA A 3 13.39 -41.75 25.76
C ALA A 3 13.77 -40.25 25.70
N ALA A 4 15.08 -39.94 25.80
CA ALA A 4 15.56 -38.56 25.70
C ALA A 4 15.34 -37.96 24.31
N VAL A 5 15.51 -38.76 23.26
CA VAL A 5 15.23 -38.35 21.87
C VAL A 5 13.73 -38.11 21.66
N LEU A 6 12.86 -38.96 22.21
CA LEU A 6 11.41 -38.77 22.13
C LEU A 6 10.95 -37.51 22.89
N ILE A 7 11.48 -37.25 24.09
CA ILE A 7 11.18 -36.03 24.85
C ILE A 7 11.66 -34.79 24.09
N LEU A 8 12.85 -34.83 23.50
CA LEU A 8 13.37 -33.73 22.69
C LEU A 8 12.48 -33.46 21.47
N LEU A 9 12.00 -34.50 20.79
CA LEU A 9 11.10 -34.36 19.63
C LEU A 9 9.73 -33.78 20.03
N VAL A 10 9.18 -34.18 21.19
CA VAL A 10 7.92 -33.62 21.70
C VAL A 10 8.08 -32.15 22.09
N VAL A 11 9.21 -31.79 22.71
CA VAL A 11 9.51 -30.37 23.02
C VAL A 11 9.66 -29.58 21.72
N LEU A 12 10.42 -30.06 20.74
CA LEU A 12 10.59 -29.36 19.45
C LEU A 12 9.25 -29.19 18.70
N ALA A 13 8.37 -30.19 18.77
CA ALA A 13 7.03 -30.09 18.20
C ALA A 13 6.12 -29.12 18.97
N SER A 14 6.28 -28.97 20.30
CA SER A 14 5.47 -28.05 21.11
C SER A 14 5.94 -26.60 21.06
N VAL A 15 7.21 -26.32 20.73
CA VAL A 15 7.69 -24.96 20.37
C VAL A 15 7.45 -24.59 18.91
N TYR A 16 6.87 -25.49 18.09
CA TYR A 16 6.43 -25.17 16.74
C TYR A 16 5.18 -24.28 16.79
N THR A 17 5.39 -23.04 17.21
CA THR A 17 4.39 -21.98 17.13
C THR A 17 4.36 -21.51 15.69
N TYR A 18 3.19 -21.59 15.05
CA TYR A 18 2.95 -20.92 13.79
C TYR A 18 3.00 -19.41 14.08
N THR A 19 4.11 -18.77 13.71
CA THR A 19 4.18 -17.32 13.74
C THR A 19 3.49 -16.80 12.49
N GLU A 20 2.20 -16.53 12.60
CA GLU A 20 1.47 -15.79 11.58
C GLU A 20 2.06 -14.38 11.49
N ALA A 21 2.72 -14.11 10.36
CA ALA A 21 3.27 -12.80 10.05
C ALA A 21 2.44 -12.15 8.94
N CYS A 22 2.39 -10.81 8.94
CA CYS A 22 1.74 -10.09 7.87
C CYS A 22 2.49 -10.30 6.54
N SER A 23 1.79 -10.82 5.55
CA SER A 23 2.27 -10.93 4.17
C SER A 23 1.36 -10.11 3.26
N CYS A 24 1.95 -9.19 2.51
CA CYS A 24 1.21 -8.29 1.63
C CYS A 24 1.24 -8.78 0.19
N LEU A 25 0.11 -8.65 -0.51
CA LEU A 25 0.08 -8.85 -1.94
C LEU A 25 0.90 -7.74 -2.62
N ARG A 26 1.75 -8.15 -3.57
CA ARG A 26 2.50 -7.22 -4.42
C ARG A 26 1.52 -6.58 -5.41
N GLN A 27 1.46 -5.25 -5.42
CA GLN A 27 0.62 -4.49 -6.33
C GLN A 27 1.29 -3.16 -6.67
N HIS A 28 1.18 -2.75 -7.93
CA HIS A 28 1.67 -1.47 -8.41
C HIS A 28 1.06 -0.30 -7.60
N PRO A 29 1.82 0.76 -7.27
CA PRO A 29 1.31 1.88 -6.47
C PRO A 29 0.05 2.55 -7.04
N GLN A 30 -0.08 2.59 -8.37
CA GLN A 30 -1.30 3.06 -9.04
C GLN A 30 -2.52 2.20 -8.72
N THR A 31 -2.40 0.87 -8.69
CA THR A 31 -3.50 -0.02 -8.33
C THR A 31 -3.94 0.24 -6.90
N LYS A 32 -2.98 0.31 -5.97
CA LYS A 32 -3.25 0.68 -4.56
C LYS A 32 -3.91 2.06 -4.45
N PHE A 33 -3.50 3.00 -5.30
CA PHE A 33 -4.10 4.33 -5.34
C PHE A 33 -5.56 4.21 -5.75
N CYS A 34 -5.84 3.49 -6.83
CA CYS A 34 -7.19 3.32 -7.35
C CYS A 34 -8.12 2.58 -6.37
N ASP A 35 -7.61 1.57 -5.68
CA ASP A 35 -8.37 0.73 -4.74
C ASP A 35 -8.71 1.42 -3.42
N ALA A 36 -7.86 2.32 -2.91
CA ALA A 36 -8.10 3.04 -1.66
C ALA A 36 -9.33 3.96 -1.74
N ASP A 37 -10.08 4.22 -0.67
CA ASP A 37 -11.18 5.18 -0.71
C ASP A 37 -10.65 6.62 -0.82
N ILE A 38 -9.57 6.91 -0.09
CA ILE A 38 -8.92 8.23 -0.06
C ILE A 38 -7.40 8.03 -0.07
N VAL A 39 -6.68 8.93 -0.74
CA VAL A 39 -5.21 9.01 -0.67
C VAL A 39 -4.82 10.43 -0.30
N ILE A 40 -4.19 10.59 0.86
CA ILE A 40 -3.89 11.92 1.43
C ILE A 40 -2.40 12.10 1.70
N LYS A 41 -1.92 13.34 1.60
CA LYS A 41 -0.72 13.79 2.30
C LYS A 41 -1.13 14.27 3.68
N ALA A 42 -0.54 13.73 4.74
CA ALA A 42 -0.88 14.13 6.11
C ALA A 42 0.34 14.20 7.02
N LYS A 43 0.30 15.11 7.99
CA LYS A 43 1.28 15.18 9.08
C LYS A 43 0.77 14.41 10.30
N ILE A 44 1.60 13.53 10.85
CA ILE A 44 1.26 12.78 12.05
C ILE A 44 1.43 13.68 13.27
N LEU A 45 0.36 13.87 14.04
CA LEU A 45 0.39 14.74 15.23
C LEU A 45 0.52 13.94 16.52
N ARG A 46 -0.18 12.80 16.60
CA ARG A 46 -0.26 11.98 17.81
C ARG A 46 -0.55 10.53 17.48
N ARG A 47 -0.07 9.62 18.33
CA ARG A 47 -0.41 8.19 18.34
C ARG A 47 -0.97 7.82 19.70
N ASN A 48 -2.13 7.17 19.73
CA ASN A 48 -2.77 6.65 20.95
C ASN A 48 -3.14 5.19 20.76
N SER A 49 -3.09 4.39 21.84
CA SER A 49 -3.75 3.08 21.86
C SER A 49 -5.27 3.27 21.94
N THR A 50 -6.04 2.41 21.28
CA THR A 50 -7.52 2.41 21.37
C THR A 50 -8.03 1.62 22.58
N GLY A 51 -7.17 0.79 23.20
CA GLY A 51 -7.49 0.01 24.38
C GLY A 51 -6.26 -0.28 25.26
N PRO A 52 -6.46 -1.01 26.37
CA PRO A 52 -5.42 -1.24 27.37
C PRO A 52 -4.42 -2.32 26.98
N THR A 53 -4.73 -3.13 25.97
CA THR A 53 -3.91 -4.27 25.56
C THR A 53 -3.05 -3.93 24.36
N GLN A 54 -1.96 -4.66 24.20
CA GLN A 54 -1.10 -4.56 23.01
C GLN A 54 -1.78 -5.06 21.72
N PHE A 55 -2.95 -5.70 21.81
CA PHE A 55 -3.70 -6.24 20.68
C PHE A 55 -4.75 -5.26 20.16
N ASP A 56 -5.06 -4.21 20.93
CA ASP A 56 -5.95 -3.15 20.50
C ASP A 56 -5.30 -2.33 19.39
N ASP A 57 -6.11 -1.83 18.46
CA ASP A 57 -5.63 -0.97 17.38
C ASP A 57 -4.97 0.30 17.93
N VAL A 58 -4.16 0.93 17.11
CA VAL A 58 -3.64 2.28 17.36
C VAL A 58 -4.36 3.29 16.49
N MET A 59 -4.60 4.45 17.07
CA MET A 59 -5.20 5.60 16.39
C MET A 59 -4.16 6.70 16.24
N TYR A 60 -3.98 7.14 15.01
CA TYR A 60 -3.19 8.31 14.66
C TYR A 60 -4.10 9.52 14.49
N THR A 61 -3.81 10.60 15.22
CA THR A 61 -4.37 11.92 14.90
C THR A 61 -3.48 12.57 13.86
N VAL A 62 -4.06 12.94 12.72
CA VAL A 62 -3.32 13.51 11.59
C VAL A 62 -3.91 14.85 11.19
N GLN A 63 -3.05 15.75 10.72
CA GLN A 63 -3.47 16.93 9.96
C GLN A 63 -3.40 16.59 8.48
N VAL A 64 -4.55 16.60 7.80
CA VAL A 64 -4.60 16.39 6.36
C VAL A 64 -4.09 17.64 5.67
N LEU A 65 -3.01 17.52 4.90
CA LEU A 65 -2.42 18.61 4.14
C LEU A 65 -3.00 18.67 2.74
N TYR A 66 -3.22 17.50 2.13
CA TYR A 66 -3.74 17.40 0.76
C TYR A 66 -4.49 16.08 0.54
N ASP A 67 -5.53 16.11 -0.30
CA ASP A 67 -6.27 14.92 -0.75
C ASP A 67 -6.07 14.75 -2.27
N TYR A 68 -5.32 13.71 -2.65
CA TYR A 68 -4.97 13.42 -4.04
C TYR A 68 -6.14 12.80 -4.83
N LYS A 69 -7.13 12.21 -4.17
CA LYS A 69 -8.32 11.68 -4.85
C LYS A 69 -9.37 12.75 -5.04
N ASN A 70 -9.64 13.59 -4.04
CA ASN A 70 -10.71 14.59 -4.07
C ASN A 70 -10.24 16.02 -4.36
N GLN A 71 -9.14 16.18 -5.12
CA GLN A 71 -8.48 17.47 -5.46
C GLN A 71 -9.41 18.66 -5.79
N ARG A 72 -10.60 18.42 -6.36
CA ARG A 72 -11.55 19.49 -6.74
C ARG A 72 -12.41 20.01 -5.59
N ASN A 73 -12.67 19.17 -4.61
CA ASN A 73 -13.62 19.48 -3.53
C ASN A 73 -12.91 19.84 -2.21
N TYR A 74 -11.58 19.66 -2.15
CA TYR A 74 -10.75 19.89 -0.95
C TYR A 74 -11.36 19.32 0.33
N GLN A 75 -12.15 18.24 0.19
CA GLN A 75 -13.18 17.86 1.15
C GLN A 75 -12.63 17.70 2.57
N TYR A 76 -11.41 17.18 2.69
CA TYR A 76 -10.75 16.93 3.96
C TYR A 76 -9.47 17.75 4.15
N SER A 77 -9.16 18.68 3.24
CA SER A 77 -7.92 19.46 3.30
C SER A 77 -7.95 20.40 4.51
N HIS A 78 -6.86 20.41 5.29
CA HIS A 78 -6.70 21.12 6.56
C HIS A 78 -7.55 20.60 7.73
N GLU A 79 -8.25 19.48 7.55
CA GLU A 79 -8.98 18.84 8.64
C GLU A 79 -8.07 17.99 9.53
N ILE A 80 -8.45 17.88 10.80
CA ILE A 80 -7.90 16.91 11.72
C ILE A 80 -8.71 15.62 11.58
N GLN A 81 -8.04 14.51 11.32
CA GLN A 81 -8.67 13.21 11.15
C GLN A 81 -8.01 12.13 12.01
N HIS A 82 -8.75 11.04 12.23
CA HIS A 82 -8.29 9.88 12.99
C HIS A 82 -8.14 8.68 12.07
N ILE A 83 -6.93 8.11 12.00
CA ILE A 83 -6.63 6.93 11.19
C ILE A 83 -6.26 5.78 12.09
N TYR A 84 -6.94 4.65 11.92
CA TYR A 84 -6.77 3.44 12.69
C TYR A 84 -5.91 2.43 11.94
N THR A 85 -5.08 1.70 12.66
CA THR A 85 -4.31 0.58 12.12
C THR A 85 -3.99 -0.39 13.26
N PRO A 86 -3.78 -1.69 12.98
CA PRO A 86 -3.35 -2.62 14.01
C PRO A 86 -2.08 -2.14 14.72
N SER A 87 -1.91 -2.51 15.99
CA SER A 87 -0.79 -2.06 16.82
C SER A 87 0.57 -2.64 16.42
N ASN A 88 0.59 -3.80 15.74
CA ASN A 88 1.77 -4.61 15.49
C ASN A 88 1.90 -4.95 14.00
N SER A 89 3.14 -4.96 13.49
CA SER A 89 3.44 -5.37 12.11
C SER A 89 3.02 -6.81 11.80
N ALA A 90 3.01 -7.71 12.79
CA ALA A 90 2.53 -9.09 12.61
C ALA A 90 1.05 -9.15 12.19
N THR A 91 0.24 -8.17 12.60
CA THR A 91 -1.16 -8.01 12.20
C THR A 91 -1.36 -6.92 11.14
N CYS A 92 -0.30 -6.60 10.37
CA CYS A 92 -0.30 -5.58 9.33
C CYS A 92 -0.49 -4.14 9.84
N GLY A 93 -0.11 -3.87 11.09
CA GLY A 93 -0.07 -2.54 11.66
C GLY A 93 0.95 -1.63 10.99
N SER A 94 0.53 -0.43 10.60
CA SER A 94 1.42 0.58 10.04
C SER A 94 2.04 1.43 11.15
N TYR A 95 3.37 1.57 11.15
CA TYR A 95 4.06 2.48 12.05
C TYR A 95 4.36 3.81 11.35
N LEU A 96 3.69 4.87 11.80
CA LEU A 96 3.89 6.23 11.31
C LEU A 96 4.50 7.09 12.43
N GLU A 97 5.60 7.78 12.13
CA GLU A 97 6.35 8.56 13.11
C GLU A 97 5.69 9.93 13.37
N ILE A 98 5.58 10.32 14.64
CA ILE A 98 5.03 11.62 15.04
C ILE A 98 5.90 12.74 14.47
N GLY A 99 5.27 13.73 13.85
CA GLY A 99 5.92 14.84 13.16
C GLY A 99 6.22 14.56 11.68
N GLY A 100 6.25 13.30 11.26
CA GLY A 100 6.47 12.92 9.87
C GLY A 100 5.30 13.28 8.94
N GLU A 101 5.62 13.55 7.68
CA GLU A 101 4.63 13.77 6.61
C GLU A 101 4.58 12.56 5.68
N TYR A 102 3.41 11.95 5.56
CA TYR A 102 3.22 10.70 4.82
C TYR A 102 2.18 10.86 3.72
N ILE A 103 2.36 10.11 2.63
CA ILE A 103 1.26 9.68 1.78
C ILE A 103 0.60 8.50 2.49
N ILE A 104 -0.70 8.62 2.77
CA ILE A 104 -1.48 7.60 3.48
C ILE A 104 -2.62 7.16 2.59
N PHE A 105 -2.70 5.85 2.38
CA PHE A 105 -3.78 5.17 1.66
C PHE A 105 -4.82 4.72 2.67
N VAL A 106 -6.01 5.30 2.57
CA VAL A 106 -7.09 5.17 3.54
C VAL A 106 -8.23 4.35 2.96
N TYR A 107 -8.72 3.41 3.75
CA TYR A 107 -9.92 2.63 3.49
C TYR A 107 -10.97 2.95 4.54
N ILE A 108 -12.20 3.23 4.13
CA ILE A 108 -13.29 3.65 5.01
C ILE A 108 -14.22 2.46 5.23
N SER A 109 -14.29 2.00 6.47
CA SER A 109 -15.24 0.96 6.88
C SER A 109 -16.08 1.48 8.04
N GLN A 110 -17.41 1.47 7.85
CA GLN A 110 -18.37 1.97 8.84
C GLN A 110 -18.05 3.40 9.34
N GLY A 111 -17.61 4.26 8.42
CA GLY A 111 -17.23 5.65 8.73
C GLY A 111 -15.87 5.82 9.43
N LYS A 112 -15.14 4.73 9.72
CA LYS A 112 -13.79 4.79 10.30
C LYS A 112 -12.73 4.69 9.21
N TRP A 113 -11.71 5.54 9.32
CA TRP A 113 -10.58 5.56 8.39
C TRP A 113 -9.52 4.57 8.87
N GLY A 114 -9.27 3.55 8.06
CA GLY A 114 -8.28 2.52 8.32
C GLY A 114 -7.09 2.61 7.38
N THR A 115 -5.92 2.20 7.86
CA THR A 115 -4.76 1.91 7.02
C THR A 115 -4.00 0.66 7.52
N SER A 116 -3.08 0.15 6.71
CA SER A 116 -2.28 -1.03 7.03
C SER A 116 -0.88 -0.94 6.43
N LEU A 117 0.00 -1.83 6.87
CA LEU A 117 1.34 -2.05 6.32
C LEU A 117 1.31 -2.35 4.80
N CYS A 118 0.24 -2.96 4.31
CA CYS A 118 0.13 -3.38 2.91
C CYS A 118 -0.35 -2.27 1.96
N ASN A 119 -0.89 -1.17 2.49
CA ASN A 119 -1.59 -0.17 1.68
C ASN A 119 -0.65 0.74 0.88
N GLY A 120 0.66 0.73 1.16
CA GLY A 120 1.65 1.54 0.43
C GLY A 120 1.93 2.91 1.05
N ASN A 121 1.67 3.08 2.35
CA ASN A 121 2.01 4.30 3.07
C ASN A 121 3.51 4.61 2.94
N ALA A 122 3.86 5.86 2.65
CA ALA A 122 5.24 6.26 2.40
C ALA A 122 5.53 7.64 2.97
N LEU A 123 6.77 7.85 3.44
CA LEU A 123 7.25 9.19 3.78
C LEU A 123 7.24 10.06 2.53
N THR A 124 6.75 11.29 2.64
CA THR A 124 6.70 12.20 1.49
C THR A 124 8.11 12.49 0.96
N SER A 125 9.09 12.57 1.86
CA SER A 125 10.50 12.79 1.52
C SER A 125 11.16 11.61 0.80
N SER A 126 10.61 10.41 0.89
CA SER A 126 11.18 9.22 0.22
C SER A 126 10.66 9.03 -1.21
N LEU A 127 9.70 9.85 -1.66
CA LEU A 127 9.18 9.76 -3.02
C LEU A 127 10.20 10.30 -4.03
N ASN A 128 10.41 9.55 -5.11
CA ASN A 128 11.14 10.06 -6.27
C ASN A 128 10.29 11.08 -7.06
N SER A 129 10.91 11.77 -8.03
CA SER A 129 10.24 12.81 -8.82
C SER A 129 9.00 12.29 -9.56
N GLN A 130 9.11 11.10 -10.15
CA GLN A 130 8.02 10.51 -10.91
C GLN A 130 6.82 10.10 -10.03
N GLN A 131 7.08 9.52 -8.86
CA GLN A 131 6.03 9.19 -7.90
C GLN A 131 5.34 10.46 -7.41
N ARG A 132 6.12 11.51 -7.12
CA ARG A 132 5.57 12.81 -6.73
C ARG A 132 4.66 13.38 -7.80
N ASP A 133 5.11 13.41 -9.05
CA ASP A 133 4.31 13.85 -10.19
C ASP A 133 3.05 12.99 -10.37
N ALA A 134 3.15 11.68 -10.12
CA ALA A 134 1.99 10.79 -10.24
C ALA A 134 0.86 11.14 -9.27
N TYR A 135 1.19 11.63 -8.07
CA TYR A 135 0.23 12.15 -7.10
C TYR A 135 -0.18 13.60 -7.44
N GLU A 136 0.77 14.52 -7.59
CA GLU A 136 0.54 15.96 -7.70
C GLU A 136 -0.13 16.34 -9.02
N LEU A 137 0.30 15.74 -10.14
CA LEU A 137 -0.26 15.97 -11.48
C LEU A 137 -1.45 15.04 -11.79
N GLY A 138 -1.80 14.14 -10.85
CA GLY A 138 -2.99 13.29 -10.95
C GLY A 138 -2.87 12.15 -11.97
N TYR A 139 -1.66 11.68 -12.29
CA TYR A 139 -1.48 10.56 -13.22
C TYR A 139 -2.08 9.26 -12.69
N TYR A 140 -1.93 8.95 -11.39
CA TYR A 140 -2.58 7.77 -10.83
C TYR A 140 -4.10 7.88 -10.89
N LYS A 141 -4.66 9.04 -10.54
CA LYS A 141 -6.10 9.29 -10.57
C LYS A 141 -6.71 9.14 -11.96
N THR A 142 -6.09 9.75 -12.96
CA THR A 142 -6.56 9.66 -14.36
C THR A 142 -6.32 8.28 -14.97
N GLY A 143 -5.32 7.55 -14.47
CA GLY A 143 -5.02 6.18 -14.85
C GLY A 143 -5.93 5.11 -14.24
N CYS A 144 -6.84 5.44 -13.31
CA CYS A 144 -7.69 4.43 -12.66
C CYS A 144 -8.71 3.75 -13.59
N SER A 145 -8.96 4.29 -14.79
CA SER A 145 -9.72 3.58 -15.82
C SER A 145 -8.93 2.47 -16.51
N CYS A 146 -7.64 2.36 -16.24
CA CYS A 146 -6.75 1.35 -16.80
C CYS A 146 -6.45 0.26 -15.77
N GLU A 147 -6.49 -0.99 -16.22
CA GLU A 147 -6.17 -2.15 -15.40
C GLU A 147 -4.67 -2.47 -15.53
N ILE A 148 -3.97 -2.65 -14.40
CA ILE A 148 -2.58 -3.09 -14.39
C ILE A 148 -2.55 -4.59 -14.12
N LYS A 149 -1.95 -5.36 -15.04
CA LYS A 149 -1.78 -6.81 -14.90
C LYS A 149 -0.31 -7.15 -14.69
N GLU A 150 -0.06 -7.88 -13.61
CA GLU A 150 1.28 -8.27 -13.16
C GLU A 150 1.45 -9.78 -13.32
N CYS A 151 2.33 -10.21 -14.22
CA CYS A 151 2.58 -11.64 -14.42
C CYS A 151 3.68 -12.13 -13.47
N VAL A 152 3.28 -12.69 -12.34
CA VAL A 152 4.20 -13.19 -11.30
C VAL A 152 4.53 -14.67 -11.41
N SER A 153 3.67 -15.50 -12.02
CA SER A 153 3.90 -16.95 -12.16
C SER A 153 4.68 -17.30 -13.43
N MET A 154 5.64 -18.24 -13.31
CA MET A 154 6.39 -18.82 -14.44
C MET A 154 5.55 -19.74 -15.32
N GLU A 155 4.42 -20.21 -14.79
CA GLU A 155 3.59 -21.23 -15.43
C GLU A 155 2.39 -20.64 -16.18
N GLU A 156 2.04 -19.38 -15.93
CA GLU A 156 0.91 -18.70 -16.57
C GLU A 156 1.38 -17.83 -17.73
N GLN A 157 0.86 -18.08 -18.93
CA GLN A 157 1.02 -17.14 -20.05
C GLN A 157 0.38 -15.80 -19.67
N CYS A 158 1.16 -14.72 -19.73
CA CYS A 158 0.62 -13.37 -19.60
C CYS A 158 -0.58 -13.18 -20.53
N PRO A 159 -1.67 -12.54 -20.06
CA PRO A 159 -2.80 -12.25 -20.92
C PRO A 159 -2.35 -11.39 -22.11
N PRO A 160 -2.96 -11.58 -23.29
CA PRO A 160 -2.66 -10.71 -24.42
C PRO A 160 -3.00 -9.26 -24.05
N PRO A 161 -2.23 -8.27 -24.55
CA PRO A 161 -2.54 -6.86 -24.31
C PRO A 161 -3.97 -6.53 -24.75
N ALA A 162 -4.78 -6.04 -23.82
CA ALA A 162 -6.12 -5.54 -24.10
C ALA A 162 -6.12 -4.00 -24.12
N PRO A 163 -7.07 -3.36 -24.81
CA PRO A 163 -7.08 -1.90 -24.96
C PRO A 163 -7.06 -1.12 -23.64
N ASN A 164 -7.59 -1.66 -22.54
CA ASN A 164 -7.62 -0.96 -21.25
C ASN A 164 -6.59 -1.49 -20.24
N THR A 165 -5.60 -2.27 -20.68
CA THR A 165 -4.66 -2.94 -19.77
C THR A 165 -3.21 -2.52 -20.02
N CYS A 166 -2.46 -2.27 -18.95
CA CYS A 166 -1.00 -2.24 -18.99
C CYS A 166 -0.45 -3.52 -18.33
N VAL A 167 0.44 -4.23 -19.03
CA VAL A 167 0.98 -5.51 -18.56
C VAL A 167 2.45 -5.33 -18.16
N ILE A 168 2.81 -5.83 -16.98
CA ILE A 168 4.21 -6.07 -16.58
C ILE A 168 4.47 -7.56 -16.81
N LYS A 169 5.40 -7.86 -17.71
CA LYS A 169 5.75 -9.25 -18.03
C LYS A 169 6.67 -9.80 -16.96
N GLN A 170 6.73 -11.12 -16.91
CA GLN A 170 7.50 -11.82 -15.89
C GLN A 170 8.99 -11.46 -15.82
N ASN A 171 9.63 -11.25 -16.97
CA ASN A 171 11.05 -10.97 -17.05
C ASN A 171 11.38 -9.48 -16.99
N ASP A 172 10.36 -8.63 -16.85
CA ASP A 172 10.54 -7.18 -16.78
C ASP A 172 11.01 -6.76 -15.38
N ASP A 173 11.71 -5.64 -15.27
CA ASP A 173 12.05 -5.01 -13.99
C ASP A 173 10.81 -4.40 -13.30
N PHE A 174 10.12 -5.21 -12.49
CA PHE A 174 8.99 -4.77 -11.67
C PHE A 174 9.30 -3.53 -10.83
N GLN A 175 10.51 -3.41 -10.27
CA GLN A 175 10.86 -2.28 -9.42
C GLN A 175 10.95 -1.00 -10.25
N CYS A 176 11.50 -1.07 -11.46
CA CYS A 176 11.49 0.03 -12.41
C CYS A 176 10.06 0.47 -12.73
N PHE A 177 9.14 -0.47 -12.98
CA PHE A 177 7.73 -0.13 -13.20
C PHE A 177 7.11 0.56 -11.98
N TYR A 178 7.36 0.07 -10.77
CA TYR A 178 6.77 0.60 -9.53
C TYR A 178 7.28 2.00 -9.17
N LEU A 179 8.55 2.27 -9.46
CA LEU A 179 9.19 3.54 -9.14
C LEU A 179 9.02 4.58 -10.22
N HIS A 180 8.98 4.16 -11.48
CA HIS A 180 9.09 5.07 -12.62
C HIS A 180 7.85 5.06 -13.51
N ASN A 181 7.00 4.04 -13.54
CA ASN A 181 5.90 3.99 -14.49
C ASN A 181 4.54 4.39 -13.91
N THR A 182 3.68 4.81 -14.83
CA THR A 182 2.25 5.06 -14.63
C THR A 182 1.51 4.52 -15.84
N CYS A 183 0.40 3.83 -15.64
CA CYS A 183 -0.45 3.33 -16.72
C CYS A 183 -1.53 4.38 -17.01
N ARG A 184 -1.51 4.98 -18.20
CA ARG A 184 -2.39 6.12 -18.52
C ARG A 184 -3.29 5.80 -19.70
N ARG A 185 -4.47 6.43 -19.71
CA ARG A 185 -5.40 6.36 -20.84
C ARG A 185 -4.91 7.26 -21.98
N GLU A 186 -4.78 6.66 -23.15
CA GLU A 186 -4.48 7.29 -24.44
C GLU A 186 -5.65 7.05 -25.42
N PRO A 187 -5.70 7.70 -26.60
CA PRO A 187 -6.79 7.47 -27.56
C PRO A 187 -6.94 6.00 -27.99
N SER A 188 -5.83 5.30 -28.21
CA SER A 188 -5.77 3.90 -28.69
C SER A 188 -5.94 2.84 -27.60
N GLY A 189 -5.86 3.23 -26.32
CA GLY A 189 -5.91 2.29 -25.21
C GLY A 189 -5.23 2.83 -23.96
N CYS A 190 -4.79 1.95 -23.07
CA CYS A 190 -3.95 2.26 -21.93
C CYS A 190 -2.50 1.86 -22.23
N ALA A 191 -1.56 2.71 -21.84
CA ALA A 191 -0.14 2.48 -22.08
C ALA A 191 0.72 2.89 -20.88
N TRP A 192 1.89 2.25 -20.77
CA TRP A 192 2.91 2.64 -19.80
C TRP A 192 3.56 3.95 -20.22
N HIS A 193 3.72 4.87 -19.28
CA HIS A 193 4.25 6.19 -19.55
C HIS A 193 5.35 6.56 -18.56
N SER A 194 6.62 6.30 -18.94
CA SER A 194 7.87 6.77 -18.31
C SER A 194 9.12 6.19 -19.04
N PRO A 195 10.37 6.24 -18.49
CA PRO A 195 11.52 5.52 -19.03
C PRO A 195 11.22 4.06 -19.40
N ALA A 196 11.93 3.55 -20.40
CA ALA A 196 11.84 2.14 -20.78
C ALA A 196 12.31 1.26 -19.61
N CYS A 197 11.38 0.49 -19.05
CA CYS A 197 11.66 -0.60 -18.14
C CYS A 197 11.61 -1.90 -18.97
N HIS A 198 12.66 -2.71 -18.85
CA HIS A 198 12.85 -3.95 -19.60
C HIS A 198 13.09 -5.11 -18.65
#